data_AF-A0A9W9DPJ8-F1
#
_entry.id   AF-A0A9W9DPJ8-F1
#
_cell.length_a   1.000
_cell.length_b   1.000
_cell.length_c   1.000
_cell.angle_alpha   90.00
_cell.angle_beta   90.00
_cell.angle_gamma   90.00
#
_symmetry.space_group_name_H-M   'P 1'
#
loop_
_entity.id
_entity.type
_entity.pdbx_description
1 polymer ?
#
loop_
_entity_poly.entity_id
_entity_poly.type
_entity_poly.pdbx_seq_one_letter_code
_entity_poly.pdbx_strand_id
1 'polypeptide(L)' 'RRYVCTAPECGKCFVRGEHLKRHVRSLHSWEKPHKCLHPGCNKSFSRRDNLGQHARVH' A
#
# COMPACT_ATOMS: atom_id res chain seq x y z
N ARG A 1 -21.52 6.16 6.25
CA ARG A 1 -20.75 5.39 7.25
C ARG A 1 -19.27 5.71 7.07
N ARG A 2 -18.56 6.17 8.11
CA ARG A 2 -17.09 6.41 8.04
C ARG A 2 -16.35 5.10 8.36
N TYR A 3 -15.24 4.86 7.68
CA TYR A 3 -14.35 3.72 7.91
C TYR A 3 -13.17 4.19 8.75
N VAL A 4 -13.05 3.71 9.99
CA VAL A 4 -12.02 4.12 10.95
C VAL A 4 -10.91 3.08 11.00
N CYS A 5 -9.66 3.53 11.04
CA CYS A 5 -8.51 2.66 11.25
C CYS A 5 -8.48 2.19 12.70
N THR A 6 -8.41 0.87 12.88
CA THR A 6 -8.38 0.22 14.19
C THR A 6 -6.95 -0.03 14.70
N ALA A 7 -5.93 0.42 13.97
CA ALA A 7 -4.55 0.29 14.42
C ALA A 7 -4.31 1.19 15.65
N PRO A 8 -3.52 0.74 16.64
CA PRO A 8 -3.18 1.55 17.80
C PRO A 8 -2.65 2.93 17.38
N GLU A 9 -3.15 3.98 18.03
CA GLU A 9 -2.68 5.37 17.86
C GLU A 9 -2.85 6.00 16.46
N CYS A 10 -3.43 5.30 15.48
CA CYS A 10 -3.59 5.86 14.13
C CYS A 10 -4.74 6.87 14.02
N GLY A 11 -5.92 6.54 14.57
CA GLY A 11 -7.10 7.41 14.61
C GLY A 11 -7.67 7.88 13.26
N LYS A 12 -7.07 7.51 12.13
CA LYS A 12 -7.47 8.00 10.79
C LYS A 12 -8.82 7.43 10.36
N CYS A 13 -9.61 8.27 9.69
CA CYS A 13 -10.90 7.87 9.14
C CYS A 13 -10.99 8.19 7.64
N PHE A 14 -11.77 7.38 6.93
CA PHE A 14 -11.94 7.45 5.48
C PHE A 14 -13.42 7.39 5.12
N VAL A 15 -13.79 8.09 4.06
CA VAL A 15 -15.16 8.06 3.52
C VAL A 15 -15.45 6.71 2.84
N ARG A 16 -14.42 6.05 2.32
CA ARG A 16 -14.53 4.83 1.52
C ARG A 16 -13.70 3.70 2.09
N GLY A 17 -14.24 2.49 2.07
CA GLY A 17 -13.63 1.32 2.71
C GLY A 17 -12.35 0.86 2.02
N GLU A 18 -12.26 1.01 0.70
CA GLU A 18 -11.05 0.71 -0.06
C GLU A 18 -9.89 1.63 0.31
N HIS A 19 -10.17 2.89 0.68
CA HIS A 19 -9.15 3.81 1.17
C HIS A 19 -8.61 3.39 2.53
N LEU A 20 -9.48 2.94 3.44
CA LEU A 20 -9.05 2.38 4.72
C LEU A 20 -8.18 1.13 4.51
N LYS A 21 -8.63 0.18 3.68
CA LYS A 21 -7.87 -1.04 3.38
C LYS A 21 -6.48 -0.72 2.81
N ARG A 22 -6.41 0.23 1.86
CA ARG A 22 -5.13 0.70 1.29
C ARG A 22 -4.23 1.33 2.36
N HIS A 23 -4.80 2.17 3.21
CA HIS A 23 -4.08 2.82 4.30
C HIS A 23 -3.47 1.80 5.26
N VAL A 24 -4.26 0.83 5.73
CA VAL A 24 -3.79 -0.26 6.60
C VAL A 24 -2.67 -1.04 5.93
N ARG A 25 -2.86 -1.45 4.67
CA ARG A 25 -1.82 -2.18 3.92
C ARG A 25 -0.51 -1.39 3.74
N SER A 26 -0.60 -0.07 3.62
CA SER A 26 0.57 0.76 3.31
C SER A 26 1.35 1.21 4.53
N LEU A 27 0.68 1.38 5.68
CA LEU A 27 1.27 1.97 6.88
C LEU A 27 1.30 1.06 8.10
N HIS A 28 0.43 0.04 8.14
CA HIS A 28 0.32 -0.85 9.30
C HIS A 28 0.65 -2.31 8.96
N SER A 29 0.62 -2.68 7.68
CA SER A 29 1.17 -3.94 7.20
C SER A 29 2.55 -3.71 6.59
N TRP A 30 3.49 -4.59 6.93
CA TRP A 30 4.80 -4.68 6.28
C TRP A 30 4.76 -5.46 4.96
N GLU A 31 3.58 -5.92 4.56
CA GLU A 31 3.39 -6.69 3.34
C GLU A 31 3.50 -5.79 2.09
N LYS A 32 4.50 -6.09 1.27
CA LYS A 32 4.69 -5.52 -0.05
C LYS A 32 4.53 -6.61 -1.10
N PRO A 33 3.28 -7.02 -1.42
CA PRO A 33 3.04 -8.14 -2.31
C PRO A 33 3.46 -7.86 -3.76
N HIS A 34 3.64 -6.60 -4.13
CA HIS A 34 3.98 -6.21 -5.50
C HIS A 34 5.48 -6.06 -5.65
N LYS A 35 6.17 -7.17 -5.96
CA LYS A 35 7.62 -7.18 -6.24
C LYS A 35 7.90 -6.75 -7.68
N CYS A 36 8.96 -5.99 -7.87
CA CYS A 36 9.52 -5.77 -9.20
C CYS A 36 10.16 -7.07 -9.69
N LEU A 37 9.92 -7.43 -10.95
CA LEU A 37 10.47 -8.63 -11.59
C LEU A 37 11.63 -8.30 -12.55
N HIS A 38 12.05 -7.04 -12.61
CA HIS A 38 13.17 -6.64 -13.45
C HIS A 38 14.48 -7.26 -12.91
N PRO A 39 15.31 -7.89 -13.76
CA PRO A 39 16.56 -8.51 -13.34
C PRO A 39 17.46 -7.52 -12.57
N GLY A 40 17.96 -7.92 -11.40
CA GLY A 40 18.77 -7.05 -10.55
C GLY A 40 17.98 -6.02 -9.72
N CYS A 41 16.66 -5.92 -9.88
CA CYS A 41 15.81 -5.06 -9.05
C CYS A 41 15.08 -5.85 -7.97
N ASN A 42 15.35 -5.56 -6.69
CA ASN A 42 14.68 -6.21 -5.56
C ASN A 42 13.62 -5.32 -4.87
N LYS A 43 13.15 -4.27 -5.55
CA LYS A 43 12.18 -3.33 -4.97
C LYS A 43 10.79 -3.97 -4.89
N SER A 44 10.11 -3.76 -3.76
CA SER A 44 8.75 -4.24 -3.51
C SER A 44 7.86 -3.09 -3.08
N PHE A 45 6.57 -3.14 -3.45
CA PHE A 45 5.59 -2.08 -3.22
C PHE A 45 4.33 -2.63 -2.56
N SER A 46 3.73 -1.83 -1.69
CA SER A 46 2.44 -2.15 -1.04
C SER A 46 1.24 -2.00 -2.00
N ARG A 47 1.44 -1.36 -3.16
CA ARG A 47 0.40 -1.09 -4.16
C ARG A 47 0.88 -1.34 -5.58
N ARG A 48 -0.03 -1.81 -6.44
CA ARG A 48 0.22 -2.12 -7.86
C ARG A 48 0.52 -0.88 -8.70
N ASP A 49 -0.17 0.22 -8.46
CA ASP A 49 0.04 1.47 -9.20
C ASP A 49 1.43 2.06 -8.95
N ASN A 50 1.93 1.97 -7.72
CA ASN A 50 3.31 2.35 -7.40
C ASN A 50 4.33 1.45 -8.11
N LEU A 51 4.09 0.13 -8.16
CA LEU A 51 4.94 -0.78 -8.95
C LEU A 51 4.88 -0.43 -10.44
N GLY A 52 3.69 -0.14 -10.98
CA GLY A 52 3.53 0.22 -12.39
C GLY A 52 4.23 1.52 -12.75
N GLN A 53 4.22 2.52 -11.86
CA GLN A 53 5.01 3.74 -12.04
C GLN A 53 6.51 3.44 -11.96
N HIS A 54 6.93 2.65 -10.96
CA HIS A 54 8.32 2.25 -10.81
C HIS A 54 8.85 1.48 -12.03
N ALA A 55 8.05 0.59 -12.61
CA ALA A 55 8.46 -0.21 -13.74
C ALA A 55 8.82 0.61 -14.99
N ARG A 56 8.41 1.89 -15.06
CA ARG A 56 8.78 2.81 -16.15
C ARG A 56 10.20 3.37 -16.05
N VAL A 57 10.89 3.14 -14.92
CA VAL A 57 12.26 3.63 -14.71
C VAL A 57 13.33 2.60 -15.12
N HIS A 58 12.89 1.41 -15.51
CA HIS A 58 13.69 0.40 -16.21
C HIS A 58 13.36 0.49 -17.69
#